data_AF-A0A958RC30-F1
#
_entry.id   AF-A0A958RC30-F1
#
_cell.length_a   1.000
_cell.length_b   1.000
_cell.length_c   1.000
_cell.angle_alpha   90.00
_cell.angle_beta   90.00
_cell.angle_gamma   90.00
#
_symmetry.space_group_name_H-M   'P 1'
#
loop_
_entity.id
_entity.type
_entity.pdbx_description
1 polymer ?
#
loop_
_entity_poly.entity_id
_entity_poly.type
_entity_poly.pdbx_seq_one_letter_code
_entity_poly.pdbx_strand_id
1 'polypeptide(L)'
;MKAGEKTGDPISLDQRDMDFHEAAVKGALEDKKAVPREVLAHYTWLVEKKPKAHDTEQAETDFDTDKLRKFASFISEYQMIDGHGYNGELKATYERLGEAALEQLADYMGLTAYQVAFDKQRSGGSGALSLKGMFTKEKGIYISLKKDGNNDGVIYHSITHRNNYEKMGAYHRFRESEFATPHTIREKVYRLLGIEKEEGDTYPTLVRFDYFERVLSHLHQMYGDREQPTQKQIGQLTGKLGVPNVGVMWEAAELSWLLWYKKIYNKPLPFEERLKKMIRFWDTLQPTHAHRDSQVLYSQYATPCPIGAMIAQYTQMDKAESIFDPSAGNGLLLLGADPRKTHANEIDPIKTASLRFQGFAKITDNNAAEPFDNSMTKAYDVVVTNPPFGRWEAAAAEKERIIKKYFDNRI
;
A
#
# COMPACT_ATOMS: atom_id res chain seq x y z
N MET A 1 -47.07 -21.65 -34.42
CA MET A 1 -46.40 -20.90 -35.51
C MET A 1 -45.29 -20.06 -34.91
N LYS A 2 -44.09 -20.22 -35.48
CA LYS A 2 -42.88 -19.35 -35.55
C LYS A 2 -42.35 -18.58 -34.33
N ALA A 3 -41.03 -18.77 -34.18
CA ALA A 3 -40.04 -18.05 -33.39
C ALA A 3 -39.66 -16.68 -34.01
N GLY A 4 -38.93 -15.87 -33.23
CA GLY A 4 -38.12 -14.73 -33.68
C GLY A 4 -37.39 -13.98 -32.56
N GLU A 5 -36.16 -14.43 -32.24
CA GLU A 5 -34.93 -13.69 -31.84
C GLU A 5 -34.96 -12.72 -30.62
N LYS A 6 -34.34 -13.00 -29.46
CA LYS A 6 -32.92 -13.03 -29.01
C LYS A 6 -32.12 -11.70 -29.06
N THR A 7 -31.90 -11.09 -27.88
CA THR A 7 -30.64 -10.55 -27.29
C THR A 7 -30.99 -10.22 -25.82
N GLY A 8 -30.35 -10.64 -24.72
CA GLY A 8 -28.94 -10.95 -24.44
C GLY A 8 -28.53 -10.13 -23.21
N ASP A 9 -29.16 -10.35 -22.04
CA ASP A 9 -28.85 -9.70 -20.75
C ASP A 9 -29.17 -10.69 -19.59
N PRO A 10 -28.27 -10.99 -18.63
CA PRO A 10 -28.61 -11.82 -17.49
C PRO A 10 -29.44 -11.02 -16.46
N ILE A 11 -30.72 -11.34 -16.48
CA ILE A 11 -31.81 -11.07 -15.53
C ILE A 11 -31.34 -10.99 -14.06
N SER A 12 -31.68 -9.89 -13.39
CA SER A 12 -31.68 -9.77 -11.92
C SER A 12 -32.77 -10.68 -11.34
N LEU A 13 -32.39 -11.77 -10.68
CA LEU A 13 -33.32 -12.69 -10.01
C LEU A 13 -33.71 -12.14 -8.62
N ASP A 14 -34.98 -12.28 -8.23
CA ASP A 14 -35.42 -11.95 -6.88
C ASP A 14 -34.95 -13.04 -5.87
N GLN A 15 -35.02 -12.77 -4.56
CA GLN A 15 -34.49 -13.70 -3.54
C GLN A 15 -35.15 -15.08 -3.59
N ARG A 16 -36.42 -15.19 -3.99
CA ARG A 16 -37.11 -16.49 -4.11
C ARG A 16 -36.61 -17.27 -5.31
N ASP A 17 -36.33 -16.58 -6.41
CA ASP A 17 -35.72 -17.18 -7.59
C ASP A 17 -34.29 -17.62 -7.33
N MET A 18 -33.53 -16.89 -6.49
CA MET A 18 -32.19 -17.29 -6.06
C MET A 18 -32.21 -18.57 -5.20
N ASP A 19 -33.15 -18.68 -4.26
CA ASP A 19 -33.30 -19.85 -3.40
C ASP A 19 -33.71 -21.09 -4.22
N PHE A 20 -34.60 -20.91 -5.21
CA PHE A 20 -34.99 -21.97 -6.15
C PHE A 20 -33.82 -22.39 -7.05
N HIS A 21 -33.03 -21.41 -7.53
CA HIS A 21 -31.85 -21.67 -8.34
C HIS A 21 -30.77 -22.41 -7.56
N GLU A 22 -30.51 -22.03 -6.29
CA GLU A 22 -29.58 -22.73 -5.41
C GLU A 22 -30.00 -24.19 -5.19
N ALA A 23 -31.28 -24.42 -4.91
CA ALA A 23 -31.82 -25.77 -4.73
C ALA A 23 -31.67 -26.63 -6.00
N ALA A 24 -31.88 -26.05 -7.18
CA ALA A 24 -31.71 -26.74 -8.46
C ALA A 24 -30.24 -27.07 -8.76
N VAL A 25 -29.31 -26.15 -8.48
CA VAL A 25 -27.86 -26.38 -8.62
C VAL A 25 -27.38 -27.46 -7.66
N LYS A 26 -27.85 -27.43 -6.42
CA LYS A 26 -27.54 -28.45 -5.41
C LYS A 26 -28.03 -29.84 -5.85
N GLY A 27 -29.28 -29.96 -6.31
CA GLY A 27 -29.81 -31.22 -6.83
C GLY A 27 -29.05 -31.74 -8.05
N ALA A 28 -28.62 -30.86 -8.96
CA ALA A 28 -27.82 -31.24 -10.12
C ALA A 28 -26.42 -31.79 -9.72
N LEU A 29 -25.79 -31.18 -8.70
CA LEU A 29 -24.51 -31.65 -8.15
C LEU A 29 -24.66 -33.00 -7.43
N GLU A 30 -25.74 -33.19 -6.67
CA GLU A 30 -26.06 -34.45 -5.98
C GLU A 30 -26.31 -35.60 -7.00
N ASP A 31 -26.99 -35.30 -8.10
CA ASP A 31 -27.21 -36.20 -9.23
C ASP A 31 -25.96 -36.40 -10.13
N LYS A 32 -24.83 -35.75 -9.81
CA LYS A 32 -23.58 -35.73 -10.61
C LYS A 32 -23.76 -35.25 -12.05
N LYS A 33 -24.73 -34.39 -12.30
CA LYS A 33 -24.93 -33.73 -13.60
C LYS A 33 -23.94 -32.57 -13.74
N ALA A 34 -23.50 -32.30 -14.96
CA ALA A 34 -22.55 -31.21 -15.23
C ALA A 34 -23.23 -29.85 -15.02
N VAL A 35 -22.64 -29.01 -14.17
CA VAL A 35 -23.07 -27.61 -13.93
C VAL A 35 -21.98 -26.67 -14.47
N PRO A 36 -22.33 -25.62 -15.25
CA PRO A 36 -21.35 -24.68 -15.79
C PRO A 36 -20.53 -23.98 -14.69
N ARG A 37 -19.23 -23.78 -14.93
CA ARG A 37 -18.30 -23.15 -13.97
C ARG A 37 -18.72 -21.74 -13.55
N GLU A 38 -19.30 -20.98 -14.48
CA GLU A 38 -19.82 -19.63 -14.23
C GLU A 38 -20.95 -19.65 -13.20
N VAL A 39 -21.82 -20.67 -13.25
CA VAL A 39 -22.89 -20.85 -12.26
C VAL A 39 -22.31 -21.29 -10.92
N LEU A 40 -21.34 -22.20 -10.89
CA LEU A 40 -20.68 -22.65 -9.65
C LEU A 40 -19.90 -21.52 -8.95
N ALA A 41 -19.37 -20.55 -9.69
CA ALA A 41 -18.69 -19.38 -9.13
C ALA A 41 -19.62 -18.48 -8.30
N HIS A 42 -20.93 -18.56 -8.53
CA HIS A 42 -21.94 -17.85 -7.72
C HIS A 42 -22.40 -18.66 -6.50
N TYR A 43 -22.10 -19.96 -6.44
CA TYR A 43 -22.52 -20.89 -5.39
C TYR A 43 -21.33 -21.71 -4.85
N THR A 44 -20.19 -21.05 -4.60
CA THR A 44 -18.92 -21.70 -4.24
C THR A 44 -19.04 -22.60 -3.00
N TRP A 45 -19.90 -22.24 -2.05
CA TRP A 45 -20.16 -23.01 -0.83
C TRP A 45 -20.86 -24.35 -1.07
N LEU A 46 -21.48 -24.58 -2.23
CA LEU A 46 -22.06 -25.88 -2.60
C LEU A 46 -21.01 -26.87 -3.11
N VAL A 47 -19.83 -26.38 -3.50
CA VAL A 47 -18.75 -27.17 -4.11
C VAL A 47 -17.57 -27.37 -3.15
N GLU A 48 -17.41 -26.46 -2.20
CA GLU A 48 -16.40 -26.55 -1.15
C GLU A 48 -16.84 -27.54 -0.05
N LYS A 49 -16.18 -28.70 0.02
CA LYS A 49 -16.34 -29.59 1.16
C LYS A 49 -15.79 -28.91 2.40
N LYS A 50 -16.64 -28.66 3.41
CA LYS A 50 -16.20 -28.22 4.74
C LYS A 50 -15.08 -29.15 5.27
N PRO A 51 -13.94 -28.62 5.72
CA PRO A 51 -12.91 -29.46 6.33
C PRO A 51 -13.43 -30.01 7.66
N LYS A 52 -13.14 -31.29 7.94
CA LYS A 52 -13.29 -31.85 9.28
C LYS A 52 -12.19 -31.28 10.18
N ALA A 53 -12.56 -30.90 11.39
CA ALA A 53 -11.63 -30.51 12.43
C ALA A 53 -10.69 -31.69 12.74
N HIS A 54 -9.39 -31.38 12.91
CA HIS A 54 -8.24 -32.29 12.98
C HIS A 54 -7.80 -32.89 11.65
N ASP A 55 -6.91 -32.17 10.97
CA ASP A 55 -5.59 -32.67 10.51
C ASP A 55 -5.04 -31.72 9.43
N THR A 56 -4.20 -30.77 9.83
CA THR A 56 -2.98 -30.32 9.13
C THR A 56 -2.35 -29.15 9.89
N GLU A 57 -1.58 -29.47 10.94
CA GLU A 57 -0.36 -28.74 11.21
C GLU A 57 0.70 -29.23 10.23
N GLN A 58 1.00 -28.43 9.20
CA GLN A 58 2.28 -28.47 8.49
C GLN A 58 2.55 -27.08 7.88
N ALA A 59 3.19 -26.25 8.72
CA ALA A 59 4.10 -25.14 8.40
C ALA A 59 3.66 -24.07 7.39
N GLU A 60 2.73 -23.19 7.80
CA GLU A 60 2.86 -21.76 7.47
C GLU A 60 3.91 -21.16 8.41
N THR A 61 5.15 -21.00 7.96
CA THR A 61 6.15 -20.24 8.74
C THR A 61 5.90 -18.76 8.55
N ASP A 62 4.92 -18.24 9.28
CA ASP A 62 4.74 -16.80 9.46
C ASP A 62 5.98 -16.29 10.22
N PHE A 63 6.97 -15.76 9.48
CA PHE A 63 8.22 -15.29 10.08
C PHE A 63 7.87 -14.19 11.08
N ASP A 64 8.15 -14.40 12.37
CA ASP A 64 7.84 -13.41 13.40
C ASP A 64 8.55 -12.08 13.10
N THR A 65 7.77 -11.01 12.87
CA THR A 65 8.27 -9.64 12.64
C THR A 65 7.91 -8.68 13.78
N ASP A 66 7.63 -9.18 14.99
CA ASP A 66 7.16 -8.36 16.11
C ASP A 66 8.19 -7.32 16.57
N LYS A 67 9.49 -7.67 16.62
CA LYS A 67 10.56 -6.73 17.00
C LYS A 67 10.67 -5.58 15.99
N LEU A 68 10.56 -5.90 14.70
CA LEU A 68 10.53 -4.96 13.59
C LEU A 68 9.33 -4.01 13.66
N ARG A 69 8.12 -4.54 13.89
CA ARG A 69 6.90 -3.74 14.06
C ARG A 69 6.98 -2.81 15.27
N LYS A 70 7.44 -3.33 16.42
CA LYS A 70 7.65 -2.54 17.65
C LYS A 70 8.63 -1.40 17.43
N PHE A 71 9.74 -1.67 16.75
CA PHE A 71 10.73 -0.65 16.46
C PHE A 71 10.21 0.40 15.48
N ALA A 72 9.52 0.00 14.41
CA ALA A 72 8.88 0.91 13.46
C ALA A 72 7.87 1.84 14.14
N SER A 73 7.04 1.30 15.04
CA SER A 73 6.11 2.09 15.85
C SER A 73 6.87 3.09 16.73
N PHE A 74 7.90 2.66 17.43
CA PHE A 74 8.70 3.52 18.31
C PHE A 74 9.35 4.68 17.55
N ILE A 75 10.05 4.40 16.45
CA ILE A 75 10.75 5.45 15.69
C ILE A 75 9.77 6.39 14.95
N SER A 76 8.52 5.96 14.69
CA SER A 76 7.49 6.84 14.13
C SER A 76 6.98 7.88 15.14
N GLU A 77 6.99 7.55 16.43
CA GLU A 77 6.55 8.44 17.51
C GLU A 77 7.59 9.52 17.83
N TYR A 78 8.88 9.20 17.68
CA TYR A 78 9.99 10.09 18.04
C TYR A 78 10.82 10.50 16.80
N GLN A 79 10.59 11.73 16.32
CA GLN A 79 11.28 12.32 15.17
C GLN A 79 12.76 12.64 15.46
N MET A 80 13.07 13.06 16.68
CA MET A 80 14.42 13.31 17.17
C MET A 80 14.59 12.55 18.49
N ILE A 81 15.71 11.84 18.63
CA ILE A 81 16.09 11.19 19.87
C ILE A 81 17.36 11.91 20.32
N ASP A 82 17.17 13.02 21.04
CA ASP A 82 18.24 13.92 21.42
C ASP A 82 19.03 13.37 22.63
N GLY A 83 20.25 13.88 22.80
CA GLY A 83 21.05 13.60 23.99
C GLY A 83 20.58 14.36 25.25
N HIS A 84 19.50 15.15 25.19
CA HIS A 84 19.13 16.11 26.24
C HIS A 84 17.64 16.11 26.67
N GLY A 85 16.78 15.21 26.16
CA GLY A 85 15.40 15.04 26.60
C GLY A 85 15.11 13.64 27.17
N TYR A 86 14.58 13.59 28.41
CA TYR A 86 14.19 12.40 29.20
C TYR A 86 15.32 11.46 29.65
N ASN A 87 16.17 11.90 30.59
CA ASN A 87 17.04 11.07 31.46
C ASN A 87 17.89 9.93 30.80
N GLY A 88 18.06 9.91 29.47
CA GLY A 88 18.73 8.82 28.74
C GLY A 88 17.87 7.57 28.49
N GLU A 89 16.63 7.52 28.99
CA GLU A 89 15.74 6.34 28.87
C GLU A 89 15.26 6.12 27.43
N LEU A 90 14.97 7.20 26.71
CA LEU A 90 14.54 7.14 25.31
C LEU A 90 15.64 6.60 24.40
N LYS A 91 16.89 7.04 24.62
CA LYS A 91 18.08 6.56 23.90
C LYS A 91 18.36 5.09 24.21
N ALA A 92 18.23 4.67 25.47
CA ALA A 92 18.36 3.27 25.85
C ALA A 92 17.27 2.39 25.23
N THR A 93 16.04 2.92 25.11
CA THR A 93 14.93 2.23 24.43
C THR A 93 15.17 2.13 22.92
N TYR A 94 15.68 3.18 22.29
CA TYR A 94 16.09 3.19 20.89
C TYR A 94 17.18 2.16 20.60
N GLU A 95 18.23 2.14 21.41
CA GLU A 95 19.31 1.14 21.35
C GLU A 95 18.72 -0.28 21.43
N ARG A 96 17.99 -0.58 22.50
CA ARG A 96 17.43 -1.92 22.75
C ARG A 96 16.46 -2.40 21.67
N LEU A 97 15.49 -1.56 21.28
CA LEU A 97 14.51 -1.94 20.26
C LEU A 97 15.14 -2.02 18.88
N GLY A 98 16.05 -1.09 18.58
CA GLY A 98 16.75 -1.03 17.30
C GLY A 98 17.65 -2.23 17.08
N GLU A 99 18.44 -2.61 18.09
CA GLU A 99 19.31 -3.78 17.97
C GLU A 99 18.49 -5.04 17.70
N ALA A 100 17.44 -5.26 18.50
CA ALA A 100 16.54 -6.40 18.35
C ALA A 100 15.84 -6.43 16.97
N ALA A 101 15.47 -5.26 16.43
CA ALA A 101 14.85 -5.16 15.11
C ALA A 101 15.85 -5.44 13.98
N LEU A 102 17.10 -4.97 14.08
CA LEU A 102 18.12 -5.24 13.07
C LEU A 102 18.60 -6.69 13.06
N GLU A 103 18.62 -7.35 14.22
CA GLU A 103 18.83 -8.80 14.29
C GLU A 103 17.71 -9.55 13.57
N GLN A 104 16.44 -9.23 13.89
CA GLN A 104 15.29 -9.86 13.23
C GLN A 104 15.25 -9.57 11.73
N LEU A 105 15.67 -8.36 11.30
CA LEU A 105 15.81 -8.04 9.88
C LEU A 105 16.88 -8.90 9.21
N ALA A 106 18.00 -9.13 9.90
CA ALA A 106 19.09 -9.93 9.38
C ALA A 106 18.68 -11.38 9.15
N ASP A 107 17.97 -11.95 10.13
CA ASP A 107 17.39 -13.28 10.04
C ASP A 107 16.35 -13.34 8.92
N TYR A 108 15.46 -12.34 8.85
CA TYR A 108 14.41 -12.24 7.82
C TYR A 108 14.98 -12.19 6.40
N MET A 109 16.09 -11.48 6.21
CA MET A 109 16.76 -11.39 4.91
C MET A 109 17.53 -12.67 4.56
N GLY A 110 17.86 -13.52 5.52
CA GLY A 110 18.69 -14.71 5.31
C GLY A 110 20.19 -14.39 5.29
N LEU A 111 20.66 -13.46 6.13
CA LEU A 111 22.08 -13.17 6.25
C LEU A 111 22.83 -14.34 6.91
N THR A 112 23.87 -14.86 6.25
CA THR A 112 24.66 -15.99 6.77
C THR A 112 25.61 -15.60 7.89
N ALA A 113 25.95 -14.31 7.97
CA ALA A 113 26.74 -13.74 9.06
C ALA A 113 26.45 -12.26 9.19
N TYR A 114 26.24 -11.78 10.41
CA TYR A 114 25.97 -10.36 10.62
C TYR A 114 26.56 -9.79 11.92
N GLN A 115 26.53 -8.47 12.01
CA GLN A 115 26.83 -7.69 13.20
C GLN A 115 25.79 -6.58 13.32
N VAL A 116 25.21 -6.44 14.49
CA VAL A 116 24.48 -5.25 14.87
C VAL A 116 25.34 -4.45 15.82
N ALA A 117 25.37 -3.13 15.66
CA ALA A 117 26.14 -2.25 16.51
C ALA A 117 25.43 -0.91 16.68
N PHE A 118 25.52 -0.37 17.89
CA PHE A 118 25.07 0.96 18.24
C PHE A 118 26.25 1.85 18.65
N ASP A 119 26.53 2.89 17.86
CA ASP A 119 27.57 3.87 18.15
C ASP A 119 27.02 5.06 18.94
N LYS A 120 27.44 5.16 20.20
CA LYS A 120 27.07 6.23 21.13
C LYS A 120 27.87 7.50 20.78
N GLN A 121 27.34 8.32 19.86
CA GLN A 121 27.87 9.67 19.65
C GLN A 121 27.88 10.48 20.95
N ARG A 122 28.96 11.25 21.18
CA ARG A 122 29.23 12.01 22.41
C ARG A 122 28.43 13.31 22.57
N SER A 123 27.75 13.83 21.54
CA SER A 123 26.89 15.02 21.68
C SER A 123 25.88 15.17 20.53
N GLY A 124 24.60 15.36 20.87
CA GLY A 124 23.58 15.96 19.99
C GLY A 124 22.57 15.05 19.27
N GLY A 125 22.74 13.72 19.24
CA GLY A 125 21.82 12.82 18.51
C GLY A 125 21.68 11.41 19.08
N SER A 126 20.84 10.60 18.42
CA SER A 126 20.45 9.25 18.87
C SER A 126 21.61 8.27 18.99
N GLY A 127 22.74 8.53 18.32
CA GLY A 127 23.74 7.51 18.01
C GLY A 127 23.38 6.76 16.73
N ALA A 128 24.38 6.10 16.13
CA ALA A 128 24.19 5.37 14.87
C ALA A 128 23.89 3.90 15.15
N LEU A 129 22.68 3.47 14.82
CA LEU A 129 22.33 2.06 14.82
C LEU A 129 22.70 1.47 13.46
N SER A 130 23.42 0.34 13.44
CA SER A 130 23.91 -0.24 12.20
C SER A 130 23.81 -1.76 12.17
N LEU A 131 23.52 -2.30 10.99
CA LEU A 131 23.57 -3.73 10.66
C LEU A 131 24.58 -3.92 9.53
N LYS A 132 25.52 -4.85 9.74
CA LYS A 132 26.45 -5.34 8.73
C LYS A 132 26.16 -6.80 8.49
N GLY A 133 25.85 -7.17 7.26
CA GLY A 133 25.42 -8.52 6.92
C GLY A 133 26.11 -9.05 5.69
N MET A 134 26.35 -10.36 5.64
CA MET A 134 26.81 -11.06 4.45
C MET A 134 25.75 -12.09 4.03
N PHE A 135 25.41 -12.12 2.75
CA PHE A 135 24.63 -13.20 2.12
C PHE A 135 25.57 -14.29 1.59
N THR A 136 26.71 -13.88 1.04
CA THR A 136 27.79 -14.76 0.58
C THR A 136 29.14 -14.17 0.97
N LYS A 137 30.25 -14.83 0.61
CA LYS A 137 31.60 -14.29 0.85
C LYS A 137 31.86 -12.94 0.15
N GLU A 138 31.11 -12.63 -0.91
CA GLU A 138 31.34 -11.47 -1.78
C GLU A 138 30.16 -10.49 -1.82
N LYS A 139 28.97 -10.92 -1.41
CA LYS A 139 27.75 -10.09 -1.38
C LYS A 139 27.31 -9.86 0.05
N GLY A 140 27.32 -8.60 0.47
CA GLY A 140 26.83 -8.18 1.77
C GLY A 140 26.13 -6.83 1.72
N ILE A 141 25.51 -6.47 2.84
CA ILE A 141 24.78 -5.24 3.04
C ILE A 141 25.24 -4.52 4.31
N TYR A 142 25.31 -3.20 4.23
CA TYR A 142 25.37 -2.31 5.37
C TYR A 142 24.06 -1.53 5.45
N ILE A 143 23.44 -1.45 6.63
CA ILE A 143 22.23 -0.66 6.92
C ILE A 143 22.55 0.22 8.12
N SER A 144 22.16 1.49 8.09
CA SER A 144 22.38 2.43 9.19
C SER A 144 21.21 3.40 9.36
N LEU A 145 20.84 3.63 10.61
CA LEU A 145 19.80 4.58 11.01
C LEU A 145 20.34 5.54 12.09
N LYS A 146 20.01 6.82 11.93
CA LYS A 146 20.22 7.89 12.90
C LYS A 146 18.92 8.70 13.06
N LYS A 147 18.66 9.15 14.28
CA LYS A 147 17.53 9.99 14.67
C LYS A 147 18.02 11.31 15.26
N ASP A 148 18.66 12.11 14.42
CA ASP A 148 19.24 13.41 14.76
C ASP A 148 18.34 14.59 14.36
N GLY A 149 17.10 14.33 13.95
CA GLY A 149 16.12 15.35 13.54
C GLY A 149 16.26 15.82 12.09
N ASN A 150 17.32 15.42 11.38
CA ASN A 150 17.40 15.57 9.93
C ASN A 150 16.81 14.30 9.31
N ASN A 151 15.57 14.41 8.82
CA ASN A 151 14.70 13.29 8.44
C ASN A 151 15.16 12.59 7.14
N ASP A 152 16.30 11.90 7.21
CA ASP A 152 17.04 11.41 6.03
C ASP A 152 16.83 9.91 5.73
N GLY A 153 15.95 9.24 6.46
CA GLY A 153 15.63 7.82 6.27
C GLY A 153 16.76 6.86 6.65
N VAL A 154 16.57 5.57 6.39
CA VAL A 154 17.54 4.52 6.67
C VAL A 154 18.45 4.35 5.48
N ILE A 155 19.75 4.48 5.69
CA ILE A 155 20.77 4.34 4.65
C ILE A 155 21.13 2.87 4.49
N TYR A 156 21.26 2.39 3.27
CA TYR A 156 21.83 1.08 2.97
C TYR A 156 22.72 1.10 1.73
N HIS A 157 23.71 0.23 1.67
CA HIS A 157 24.55 0.01 0.48
C HIS A 157 25.21 -1.36 0.50
N SER A 158 25.68 -1.80 -0.66
CA SER A 158 26.43 -3.06 -0.79
C SER A 158 27.80 -2.97 -0.11
N ILE A 159 28.24 -4.10 0.43
CA ILE A 159 29.59 -4.32 0.93
C ILE A 159 30.13 -5.64 0.39
N THR A 160 31.43 -5.71 0.10
CA THR A 160 32.09 -6.94 -0.37
C THR A 160 32.84 -7.68 0.73
N HIS A 161 33.08 -7.02 1.87
CA HIS A 161 33.68 -7.61 3.06
C HIS A 161 33.17 -6.92 4.32
N ARG A 162 32.96 -7.69 5.39
CA ARG A 162 32.49 -7.18 6.69
C ARG A 162 33.41 -6.12 7.33
N ASN A 163 34.70 -6.16 7.02
CA ASN A 163 35.74 -5.33 7.65
C ASN A 163 36.35 -4.27 6.72
N ASN A 164 35.96 -4.20 5.44
CA ASN A 164 36.60 -3.29 4.49
C ASN A 164 35.62 -2.27 3.91
N TYR A 165 35.75 -1.03 4.40
CA TYR A 165 34.95 0.14 4.01
C TYR A 165 35.42 0.79 2.70
N GLU A 166 36.55 0.37 2.14
CA GLU A 166 37.16 1.04 0.97
C GLU A 166 36.45 0.70 -0.36
N LYS A 167 35.48 -0.24 -0.35
CA LYS A 167 34.67 -0.63 -1.51
C LYS A 167 33.17 -0.58 -1.22
N MET A 168 32.70 0.56 -0.70
CA MET A 168 31.27 0.80 -0.52
C MET A 168 30.62 1.14 -1.86
N GLY A 169 29.48 0.50 -2.15
CA GLY A 169 28.62 0.87 -3.29
C GLY A 169 27.94 2.22 -3.10
N ALA A 170 27.13 2.62 -4.07
CA ALA A 170 26.31 3.83 -3.96
C ALA A 170 25.39 3.78 -2.74
N TYR A 171 25.15 4.93 -2.12
CA TYR A 171 24.20 5.04 -1.01
C TYR A 171 22.77 4.96 -1.53
N HIS A 172 21.97 4.09 -0.91
CA HIS A 172 20.55 4.00 -1.12
C HIS A 172 19.81 4.31 0.18
N ARG A 173 18.52 4.64 0.08
CA ARG A 173 17.68 4.96 1.23
C ARG A 173 16.36 4.19 1.19
N PHE A 174 15.88 3.78 2.35
CA PHE A 174 14.50 3.34 2.55
C PHE A 174 13.90 4.09 3.74
N ARG A 175 12.57 4.21 3.78
CA ARG A 175 11.89 4.96 4.84
C ARG A 175 11.90 4.17 6.14
N GLU A 176 11.97 4.86 7.26
CA GLU A 176 11.91 4.23 8.59
C GLU A 176 10.62 3.40 8.80
N SER A 177 9.51 3.86 8.23
CA SER A 177 8.25 3.11 8.25
C SER A 177 8.34 1.74 7.57
N GLU A 178 9.31 1.53 6.68
CA GLU A 178 9.50 0.24 5.99
C GLU A 178 10.02 -0.87 6.93
N PHE A 179 10.49 -0.54 8.14
CA PHE A 179 10.73 -1.58 9.17
C PHE A 179 9.44 -2.34 9.52
N ALA A 180 8.27 -1.73 9.34
CA ALA A 180 6.98 -2.41 9.50
C ALA A 180 6.66 -3.37 8.34
N THR A 181 7.39 -3.28 7.22
CA THR A 181 7.22 -4.07 6.00
C THR A 181 8.57 -4.65 5.54
N PRO A 182 9.19 -5.57 6.31
CA PRO A 182 10.56 -6.02 6.06
C PRO A 182 10.77 -6.71 4.70
N HIS A 183 9.71 -7.26 4.09
CA HIS A 183 9.76 -7.76 2.71
C HIS A 183 10.21 -6.68 1.70
N THR A 184 9.70 -5.45 1.83
CA THR A 184 10.07 -4.33 0.96
C THR A 184 11.56 -4.01 1.07
N ILE A 185 12.10 -4.05 2.30
CA ILE A 185 13.52 -3.86 2.56
C ILE A 185 14.32 -5.00 1.89
N ARG A 186 13.90 -6.26 2.08
CA ARG A 186 14.54 -7.44 1.48
C ARG A 186 14.60 -7.33 -0.04
N GLU A 187 13.50 -7.00 -0.71
CA GLU A 187 13.44 -6.85 -2.18
C GLU A 187 14.38 -5.75 -2.69
N LYS A 188 14.44 -4.61 -1.99
CA LYS A 188 15.39 -3.52 -2.32
C LYS A 188 16.84 -3.99 -2.20
N VAL A 189 17.17 -4.69 -1.13
CA VAL A 189 18.52 -5.25 -0.90
C VAL A 189 18.86 -6.32 -1.93
N TYR A 190 17.93 -7.21 -2.27
CA TYR A 190 18.16 -8.29 -3.25
C TYR A 190 18.38 -7.72 -4.64
N ARG A 191 17.58 -6.71 -5.03
CA ARG A 191 17.75 -6.00 -6.29
C ARG A 191 19.10 -5.29 -6.37
N LEU A 192 19.51 -4.61 -5.28
CA LEU A 192 20.81 -3.96 -5.21
C LEU A 192 21.97 -4.94 -5.40
N LEU A 193 21.86 -6.14 -4.82
CA LEU A 193 22.92 -7.14 -4.82
C LEU A 193 22.85 -8.14 -5.99
N GLY A 194 21.83 -8.01 -6.85
CA GLY A 194 21.56 -8.97 -7.93
C GLY A 194 21.50 -10.40 -7.41
N ILE A 195 20.79 -10.62 -6.30
CA ILE A 195 20.54 -11.96 -5.74
C ILE A 195 19.33 -12.53 -6.47
N GLU A 196 19.51 -13.63 -7.20
CA GLU A 196 18.43 -14.36 -7.86
C GLU A 196 17.58 -15.09 -6.81
N LYS A 197 16.25 -15.12 -7.00
CA LYS A 197 15.34 -15.86 -6.12
C LYS A 197 15.49 -17.36 -6.42
N GLU A 198 15.69 -18.20 -5.41
CA GLU A 198 15.75 -19.66 -5.62
C GLU A 198 14.37 -20.17 -6.08
N GLU A 199 14.35 -21.13 -7.02
CA GLU A 199 13.14 -21.88 -7.35
C GLU A 199 12.74 -22.74 -6.14
N GLY A 200 11.67 -22.33 -5.45
CA GLY A 200 11.28 -22.92 -4.17
C GLY A 200 11.44 -21.98 -2.98
N ASP A 201 11.98 -20.77 -3.20
CA ASP A 201 11.86 -19.63 -2.28
C ASP A 201 10.40 -19.11 -2.32
N THR A 202 9.44 -19.98 -1.98
CA THR A 202 8.02 -19.63 -1.82
C THR A 202 7.84 -18.87 -0.52
N TYR A 203 8.44 -17.69 -0.44
CA TYR A 203 7.93 -16.64 0.43
C TYR A 203 6.74 -16.00 -0.27
N PRO A 204 5.66 -15.67 0.47
CA PRO A 204 4.36 -15.41 -0.11
C PRO A 204 4.50 -14.39 -1.23
N THR A 205 4.21 -14.83 -2.44
CA THR A 205 3.94 -13.98 -3.59
C THR A 205 2.96 -12.90 -3.13
N LEU A 206 3.45 -11.67 -3.06
CA LEU A 206 2.89 -10.58 -2.26
C LEU A 206 2.91 -10.92 -0.76
N VAL A 207 3.49 -10.03 0.07
CA VAL A 207 2.83 -9.78 1.37
C VAL A 207 1.39 -9.47 1.00
N ARG A 208 0.49 -10.44 1.17
CA ARG A 208 -0.93 -10.14 1.21
C ARG A 208 -0.99 -9.04 2.25
N PHE A 209 -1.42 -7.86 1.84
CA PHE A 209 -1.96 -6.88 2.76
C PHE A 209 -3.25 -7.48 3.30
N ASP A 210 -3.13 -8.58 4.03
CA ASP A 210 -4.18 -9.41 4.62
C ASP A 210 -4.99 -8.58 5.61
N TYR A 211 -4.37 -7.53 6.15
CA TYR A 211 -5.03 -6.52 6.94
C TYR A 211 -5.98 -5.65 6.13
N PHE A 212 -5.80 -5.44 4.81
CA PHE A 212 -6.77 -4.67 4.01
C PHE A 212 -8.12 -5.39 4.04
N GLU A 213 -8.18 -6.69 3.80
CA GLU A 213 -9.44 -7.43 3.85
C GLU A 213 -10.11 -7.33 5.22
N ARG A 214 -9.33 -7.47 6.31
CA ARG A 214 -9.83 -7.31 7.68
C ARG A 214 -10.35 -5.90 7.97
N VAL A 215 -9.59 -4.87 7.57
CA VAL A 215 -9.96 -3.46 7.77
C VAL A 215 -11.18 -3.09 6.94
N LEU A 216 -11.19 -3.45 5.65
CA LEU A 216 -12.32 -3.23 4.73
C LEU A 216 -13.57 -3.93 5.26
N SER A 217 -13.48 -5.21 5.61
CA SER A 217 -14.61 -5.95 6.16
C SER A 217 -15.18 -5.28 7.40
N HIS A 218 -14.33 -4.85 8.33
CA HIS A 218 -14.79 -4.21 9.56
C HIS A 218 -15.42 -2.85 9.31
N LEU A 219 -14.76 -1.98 8.53
CA LEU A 219 -15.25 -0.64 8.26
C LEU A 219 -16.49 -0.65 7.34
N HIS A 220 -16.57 -1.53 6.35
CA HIS A 220 -17.75 -1.69 5.50
C HIS A 220 -18.95 -2.22 6.29
N GLN A 221 -18.71 -3.07 7.29
CA GLN A 221 -19.76 -3.48 8.23
C GLN A 221 -20.28 -2.25 9.00
N MET A 222 -19.41 -1.45 9.60
CA MET A 222 -19.81 -0.21 10.29
C MET A 222 -20.59 0.74 9.37
N TYR A 223 -20.13 0.94 8.13
CA TYR A 223 -20.85 1.75 7.14
C TYR A 223 -22.23 1.19 6.80
N GLY A 224 -22.35 -0.15 6.72
CA GLY A 224 -23.61 -0.86 6.52
C GLY A 224 -24.58 -0.69 7.69
N ASP A 225 -24.05 -0.74 8.91
CA ASP A 225 -24.78 -0.56 10.17
C ASP A 225 -25.09 0.92 10.47
N ARG A 226 -24.68 1.83 9.58
CA ARG A 226 -24.82 3.30 9.69
C ARG A 226 -24.08 3.89 10.88
N GLU A 227 -22.96 3.29 11.24
CA GLU A 227 -22.07 3.76 12.29
C GLU A 227 -20.90 4.53 11.66
N GLN A 228 -20.73 5.80 12.04
CA GLN A 228 -19.55 6.58 11.67
C GLN A 228 -18.40 6.24 12.64
N PRO A 229 -17.30 5.63 12.18
CA PRO A 229 -16.16 5.35 13.04
C PRO A 229 -15.49 6.65 13.50
N THR A 230 -15.29 6.81 14.81
CA THR A 230 -14.46 7.89 15.36
C THR A 230 -12.97 7.62 15.11
N GLN A 231 -12.14 8.67 15.14
CA GLN A 231 -10.68 8.53 15.03
C GLN A 231 -10.11 7.57 16.09
N LYS A 232 -10.65 7.61 17.31
CA LYS A 232 -10.25 6.72 18.41
C LYS A 232 -10.59 5.26 18.09
N GLN A 233 -11.79 4.99 17.57
CA GLN A 233 -12.18 3.64 17.18
C GLN A 233 -11.28 3.10 16.06
N ILE A 234 -10.99 3.90 15.03
CA ILE A 234 -10.05 3.51 13.96
C ILE A 234 -8.67 3.19 14.53
N GLY A 235 -8.13 4.05 15.40
CA GLY A 235 -6.84 3.80 16.05
C GLY A 235 -6.82 2.50 16.86
N GLN A 236 -7.91 2.19 17.58
CA GLN A 236 -8.04 0.95 18.37
C GLN A 236 -8.10 -0.32 17.49
N LEU A 237 -8.53 -0.21 16.23
CA LEU A 237 -8.52 -1.34 15.30
C LEU A 237 -7.11 -1.77 14.90
N THR A 238 -6.11 -0.90 15.05
CA THR A 238 -4.73 -1.17 14.64
C THR A 238 -4.22 -2.49 15.22
N GLY A 239 -4.20 -2.61 16.55
CA GLY A 239 -3.78 -3.85 17.22
C GLY A 239 -4.75 -5.01 17.02
N LYS A 240 -6.06 -4.73 17.00
CA LYS A 240 -7.12 -5.75 16.87
C LYS A 240 -7.08 -6.47 15.52
N LEU A 241 -6.74 -5.76 14.45
CA LEU A 241 -6.75 -6.27 13.07
C LEU A 241 -5.34 -6.62 12.56
N GLY A 242 -4.33 -6.58 13.44
CA GLY A 242 -2.94 -6.86 13.08
C GLY A 242 -2.38 -5.86 12.07
N VAL A 243 -2.83 -4.61 12.11
CA VAL A 243 -2.31 -3.54 11.25
C VAL A 243 -1.00 -3.01 11.84
N PRO A 244 0.05 -2.77 11.04
CA PRO A 244 1.38 -2.52 11.59
C PRO A 244 1.52 -1.29 12.49
N ASN A 245 0.81 -0.20 12.18
CA ASN A 245 0.77 1.02 12.98
C ASN A 245 -0.47 1.87 12.61
N VAL A 246 -0.73 2.93 13.39
CA VAL A 246 -1.90 3.79 13.23
C VAL A 246 -1.88 4.55 11.89
N GLY A 247 -0.70 4.93 11.38
CA GLY A 247 -0.58 5.55 10.06
C GLY A 247 -1.05 4.62 8.95
N VAL A 248 -0.56 3.37 8.93
CA VAL A 248 -1.00 2.33 7.99
C VAL A 248 -2.49 2.01 8.15
N MET A 249 -3.02 2.07 9.37
CA MET A 249 -4.46 1.92 9.62
C MET A 249 -5.28 3.03 8.97
N TRP A 250 -4.79 4.27 8.98
CA TRP A 250 -5.44 5.38 8.29
C TRP A 250 -5.37 5.28 6.77
N GLU A 251 -4.25 4.84 6.21
CA GLU A 251 -4.13 4.53 4.78
C GLU A 251 -5.12 3.43 4.35
N ALA A 252 -5.26 2.37 5.17
CA ALA A 252 -6.24 1.31 4.95
C ALA A 252 -7.69 1.79 5.13
N ALA A 253 -7.95 2.69 6.08
CA ALA A 253 -9.25 3.33 6.24
C ALA A 253 -9.59 4.20 5.03
N GLU A 254 -8.61 4.89 4.46
CA GLU A 254 -8.78 5.68 3.24
C GLU A 254 -9.15 4.83 2.04
N LEU A 255 -8.44 3.72 1.84
CA LEU A 255 -8.81 2.71 0.85
C LEU A 255 -10.23 2.18 1.09
N SER A 256 -10.60 1.91 2.34
CA SER A 256 -11.93 1.40 2.70
C SER A 256 -13.05 2.34 2.25
N TRP A 257 -12.98 3.63 2.59
CA TRP A 257 -14.03 4.57 2.15
C TRP A 257 -13.98 4.79 0.63
N LEU A 258 -12.80 4.81 0.00
CA LEU A 258 -12.68 4.89 -1.47
C LEU A 258 -13.44 3.76 -2.14
N LEU A 259 -13.25 2.52 -1.69
CA LEU A 259 -13.95 1.36 -2.25
C LEU A 259 -15.46 1.41 -1.99
N TRP A 260 -15.89 1.98 -0.86
CA TRP A 260 -17.30 2.26 -0.62
C TRP A 260 -17.87 3.29 -1.61
N TYR A 261 -17.12 4.35 -1.89
CA TYR A 261 -17.50 5.32 -2.93
C TYR A 261 -17.55 4.68 -4.31
N LYS A 262 -16.58 3.83 -4.69
CA LYS A 262 -16.62 3.08 -5.96
C LYS A 262 -17.88 2.22 -6.07
N LYS A 263 -18.29 1.56 -4.99
CA LYS A 263 -19.56 0.81 -4.92
C LYS A 263 -20.77 1.70 -5.16
N ILE A 264 -20.77 2.96 -4.72
CA ILE A 264 -21.83 3.93 -5.01
C ILE A 264 -21.75 4.41 -6.46
N TYR A 265 -20.55 4.71 -6.96
CA TYR A 265 -20.30 5.22 -8.32
C TYR A 265 -20.73 4.24 -9.41
N ASN A 266 -20.54 2.94 -9.17
CA ASN A 266 -20.85 1.87 -10.13
C ASN A 266 -22.31 1.41 -10.08
N LYS A 267 -23.18 2.07 -9.30
CA LYS A 267 -24.61 1.76 -9.31
C LYS A 267 -25.24 2.13 -10.67
N PRO A 268 -26.20 1.34 -11.18
CA PRO A 268 -26.94 1.65 -12.39
C PRO A 268 -27.99 2.75 -12.13
N LEU A 269 -27.53 3.94 -11.75
CA LEU A 269 -28.33 5.10 -11.43
C LEU A 269 -27.83 6.32 -12.22
N PRO A 270 -28.68 7.33 -12.45
CA PRO A 270 -28.21 8.63 -12.94
C PRO A 270 -27.09 9.18 -12.06
N PHE A 271 -26.12 9.89 -12.66
CA PHE A 271 -24.97 10.42 -11.94
C PHE A 271 -25.36 11.29 -10.74
N GLU A 272 -26.38 12.13 -10.89
CA GLU A 272 -26.89 12.99 -9.81
C GLU A 272 -27.33 12.18 -8.58
N GLU A 273 -28.00 11.05 -8.78
CA GLU A 273 -28.45 10.17 -7.69
C GLU A 273 -27.28 9.41 -7.04
N ARG A 274 -26.26 9.05 -7.82
CA ARG A 274 -25.01 8.52 -7.27
C ARG A 274 -24.32 9.57 -6.42
N LEU A 275 -24.18 10.80 -6.92
CA LEU A 275 -23.54 11.92 -6.22
C LEU A 275 -24.27 12.28 -4.92
N LYS A 276 -25.61 12.36 -4.91
CA LYS A 276 -26.40 12.57 -3.69
C LYS A 276 -26.11 11.51 -2.62
N LYS A 277 -25.99 10.23 -3.02
CA LYS A 277 -25.62 9.14 -2.10
C LYS A 277 -24.18 9.28 -1.58
N MET A 278 -23.26 9.72 -2.42
CA MET A 278 -21.87 9.98 -2.01
C MET A 278 -21.77 11.13 -1.02
N ILE A 279 -22.46 12.24 -1.28
CA ILE A 279 -22.55 13.40 -0.35
C ILE A 279 -23.13 12.95 0.99
N ARG A 280 -24.21 12.16 0.97
CA ARG A 280 -24.76 11.60 2.21
C ARG A 280 -23.74 10.76 2.97
N PHE A 281 -22.99 9.89 2.29
CA PHE A 281 -21.96 9.08 2.93
C PHE A 281 -20.83 9.95 3.50
N TRP A 282 -20.39 10.97 2.76
CA TRP A 282 -19.43 11.98 3.21
C TRP A 282 -19.89 12.65 4.51
N ASP A 283 -21.15 13.12 4.54
CA ASP A 283 -21.69 13.90 5.66
C ASP A 283 -21.96 13.06 6.92
N THR A 284 -22.20 11.74 6.77
CA THR A 284 -22.77 10.93 7.86
C THR A 284 -21.99 9.70 8.25
N LEU A 285 -21.08 9.18 7.41
CA LEU A 285 -20.45 7.87 7.63
C LEU A 285 -18.96 7.84 7.36
N GLN A 286 -18.44 8.70 6.47
CA GLN A 286 -17.00 8.79 6.26
C GLN A 286 -16.32 9.25 7.57
N PRO A 287 -15.29 8.55 8.06
CA PRO A 287 -14.53 9.00 9.21
C PRO A 287 -13.89 10.38 8.96
N THR A 288 -13.95 11.26 9.95
CA THR A 288 -13.24 12.54 9.89
C THR A 288 -11.75 12.30 10.07
N HIS A 289 -11.00 12.37 8.98
CA HIS A 289 -9.54 12.36 9.03
C HIS A 289 -9.02 13.77 9.34
N ALA A 290 -8.84 14.09 10.63
CA ALA A 290 -8.17 15.33 11.04
C ALA A 290 -6.68 15.11 11.33
N HIS A 291 -6.15 13.91 11.08
CA HIS A 291 -4.74 13.62 11.31
C HIS A 291 -3.90 14.37 10.28
N ARG A 292 -3.39 15.52 10.73
CA ARG A 292 -2.24 16.19 10.12
C ARG A 292 -1.01 15.45 10.65
N ASP A 293 -0.52 14.47 9.90
CA ASP A 293 0.87 14.08 10.09
C ASP A 293 1.71 15.33 9.83
N SER A 294 2.59 15.66 10.76
CA SER A 294 3.43 16.86 10.80
C SER A 294 4.47 16.95 9.67
N GLN A 295 4.28 16.24 8.56
CA GLN A 295 5.11 16.33 7.36
C GLN A 295 4.54 17.37 6.39
N VAL A 296 4.84 18.63 6.69
CA VAL A 296 4.49 19.81 5.87
C VAL A 296 5.07 19.73 4.44
N LEU A 297 6.08 18.87 4.17
CA LEU A 297 6.71 18.77 2.84
C LEU A 297 5.95 17.91 1.81
N TYR A 298 5.19 16.88 2.22
CA TYR A 298 4.50 15.95 1.31
C TYR A 298 2.99 15.86 1.56
N SER A 299 2.44 16.80 2.34
CA SER A 299 1.01 16.84 2.65
C SER A 299 0.18 17.04 1.37
N GLN A 300 -0.30 15.95 0.79
CA GLN A 300 -1.42 15.97 -0.14
C GLN A 300 -2.70 15.96 0.69
N TYR A 301 -3.53 16.99 0.56
CA TYR A 301 -4.90 16.86 1.05
C TYR A 301 -5.61 15.84 0.17
N ALA A 302 -6.08 14.73 0.76
CA ALA A 302 -6.86 13.73 0.06
C ALA A 302 -8.03 14.42 -0.67
N THR A 303 -8.13 14.25 -1.99
CA THR A 303 -9.24 14.84 -2.77
C THR A 303 -10.54 14.18 -2.32
N PRO A 304 -11.55 14.94 -1.84
CA PRO A 304 -12.84 14.38 -1.50
C PRO A 304 -13.40 13.51 -2.62
N CYS A 305 -13.78 12.26 -2.33
CA CYS A 305 -14.31 11.34 -3.33
C CYS A 305 -15.53 11.89 -4.11
N PRO A 306 -16.43 12.72 -3.53
CA PRO A 306 -17.45 13.41 -4.34
C PRO A 306 -16.87 14.29 -5.46
N ILE A 307 -15.73 14.96 -5.22
CA ILE A 307 -15.01 15.71 -6.25
C ILE A 307 -14.39 14.76 -7.27
N GLY A 308 -13.76 13.67 -6.82
CA GLY A 308 -13.24 12.62 -7.72
C GLY A 308 -14.32 12.05 -8.64
N ALA A 309 -15.53 11.83 -8.13
CA ALA A 309 -16.67 11.37 -8.92
C ALA A 309 -17.13 12.39 -9.98
N MET A 310 -17.14 13.69 -9.64
CA MET A 310 -17.44 14.76 -10.61
C MET A 310 -16.37 14.83 -11.71
N ILE A 311 -15.09 14.71 -11.36
CA ILE A 311 -13.99 14.66 -12.33
C ILE A 311 -14.12 13.44 -13.24
N ALA A 312 -14.41 12.27 -12.67
CA ALA A 312 -14.61 11.04 -13.44
C ALA A 312 -15.78 11.17 -14.42
N GLN A 313 -16.91 11.74 -13.98
CA GLN A 313 -18.07 11.99 -14.85
C GLN A 313 -17.76 13.01 -15.96
N TYR A 314 -17.06 14.10 -15.63
CA TYR A 314 -16.70 15.15 -16.59
C TYR A 314 -15.75 14.63 -17.67
N THR A 315 -14.77 13.81 -17.27
CA THR A 315 -13.78 13.22 -18.18
C THR A 315 -14.28 11.98 -18.92
N GLN A 316 -15.48 11.47 -18.59
CA GLN A 316 -15.97 10.17 -19.06
C GLN A 316 -14.93 9.06 -18.81
N MET A 317 -14.35 9.08 -17.62
CA MET A 317 -13.22 8.23 -17.22
C MET A 317 -13.53 6.73 -17.37
N ASP A 318 -14.79 6.33 -17.20
CA ASP A 318 -15.27 4.96 -17.38
C ASP A 318 -15.21 4.47 -18.84
N LYS A 319 -15.17 5.41 -19.80
CA LYS A 319 -15.09 5.13 -21.25
C LYS A 319 -13.69 5.33 -21.83
N ALA A 320 -12.74 5.84 -21.05
CA ALA A 320 -11.37 6.01 -21.49
C ALA A 320 -10.72 4.63 -21.74
N GLU A 321 -9.84 4.55 -22.74
CA GLU A 321 -9.02 3.36 -23.01
C GLU A 321 -7.68 3.41 -22.28
N SER A 322 -7.25 4.62 -21.90
CA SER A 322 -5.98 4.87 -21.23
C SER A 322 -6.10 6.02 -20.23
N ILE A 323 -5.83 5.72 -18.96
CA ILE A 323 -5.93 6.69 -17.86
C ILE A 323 -4.58 6.76 -17.15
N PHE A 324 -4.17 7.96 -16.75
CA PHE A 324 -2.95 8.17 -15.99
C PHE A 324 -3.16 9.11 -14.80
N ASP A 325 -2.66 8.70 -13.64
CA ASP A 325 -2.45 9.59 -12.50
C ASP A 325 -0.96 9.57 -12.10
N PRO A 326 -0.22 10.67 -12.31
CA PRO A 326 1.20 10.78 -11.96
C PRO A 326 1.46 10.84 -10.45
N SER A 327 0.44 11.09 -9.62
CA SER A 327 0.59 11.27 -8.16
C SER A 327 -0.63 10.67 -7.44
N ALA A 328 -0.84 9.38 -7.64
CA ALA A 328 -2.12 8.73 -7.42
C ALA A 328 -2.59 8.69 -5.96
N GLY A 329 -1.68 8.78 -4.99
CA GLY A 329 -2.01 8.53 -3.59
C GLY A 329 -2.67 7.14 -3.44
N ASN A 330 -3.79 7.07 -2.71
CA ASN A 330 -4.61 5.85 -2.65
C ASN A 330 -5.54 5.67 -3.86
N GLY A 331 -5.53 6.57 -4.85
CA GLY A 331 -6.33 6.49 -6.07
C GLY A 331 -7.71 7.15 -5.95
N LEU A 332 -7.87 8.19 -5.11
CA LEU A 332 -9.17 8.86 -4.91
C LEU A 332 -9.66 9.58 -6.17
N LEU A 333 -8.75 10.14 -6.98
CA LEU A 333 -9.09 10.71 -8.29
C LEU A 333 -9.38 9.63 -9.34
N LEU A 334 -8.93 8.40 -9.10
CA LEU A 334 -9.17 7.22 -9.95
C LEU A 334 -10.44 6.45 -9.53
N LEU A 335 -11.37 7.12 -8.84
CA LEU A 335 -12.61 6.53 -8.35
C LEU A 335 -13.47 5.96 -9.48
N GLY A 336 -13.57 6.66 -10.62
CA GLY A 336 -14.35 6.20 -11.78
C GLY A 336 -13.55 5.47 -12.85
N ALA A 337 -12.28 5.13 -12.59
CA ALA A 337 -11.40 4.50 -13.56
C ALA A 337 -11.62 2.98 -13.64
N ASP A 338 -11.52 2.40 -14.84
CA ASP A 338 -11.28 0.95 -15.00
C ASP A 338 -9.82 0.66 -14.61
N PRO A 339 -9.57 -0.13 -13.54
CA PRO A 339 -8.21 -0.40 -13.09
C PRO A 339 -7.33 -1.03 -14.18
N ARG A 340 -7.91 -1.84 -15.07
CA ARG A 340 -7.18 -2.56 -16.12
C ARG A 340 -6.66 -1.65 -17.24
N LYS A 341 -7.16 -0.42 -17.31
CA LYS A 341 -6.79 0.60 -18.32
C LYS A 341 -6.01 1.76 -17.72
N THR A 342 -5.64 1.64 -16.45
CA THR A 342 -5.10 2.76 -15.68
C THR A 342 -3.65 2.50 -15.30
N HIS A 343 -2.84 3.53 -15.53
CA HIS A 343 -1.50 3.68 -15.02
C HIS A 343 -1.54 4.62 -13.81
N ALA A 344 -1.12 4.13 -12.64
CA ALA A 344 -1.05 4.92 -11.42
C ALA A 344 0.41 5.04 -10.96
N ASN A 345 0.88 6.24 -10.70
CA ASN A 345 2.23 6.49 -10.20
C ASN A 345 2.18 7.04 -8.77
N GLU A 346 2.87 6.38 -7.84
CA GLU A 346 2.93 6.79 -6.44
C GLU A 346 4.28 6.41 -5.82
N ILE A 347 4.97 7.39 -5.25
CA ILE A 347 6.31 7.21 -4.65
C ILE A 347 6.22 6.64 -3.22
N ASP A 348 5.06 6.74 -2.58
CA ASP A 348 4.78 6.16 -1.28
C ASP A 348 4.49 4.65 -1.37
N PRO A 349 5.33 3.79 -0.74
CA PRO A 349 5.17 2.35 -0.82
C PRO A 349 3.90 1.85 -0.11
N ILE A 350 3.40 2.55 0.91
CA ILE A 350 2.18 2.18 1.63
C ILE A 350 0.96 2.48 0.74
N LYS A 351 0.93 3.62 0.06
CA LYS A 351 -0.18 3.97 -0.85
C LYS A 351 -0.15 3.13 -2.13
N THR A 352 1.05 2.80 -2.60
CA THR A 352 1.27 1.84 -3.69
C THR A 352 0.63 0.48 -3.42
N ALA A 353 0.62 0.02 -2.16
CA ALA A 353 -0.09 -1.18 -1.76
C ALA A 353 -1.58 -1.11 -2.03
N SER A 354 -2.22 0.01 -1.66
CA SER A 354 -3.63 0.27 -1.91
C SER A 354 -3.96 0.28 -3.40
N LEU A 355 -3.06 0.81 -4.23
CA LEU A 355 -3.19 0.78 -5.70
C LEU A 355 -3.11 -0.65 -6.24
N ARG A 356 -2.18 -1.47 -5.72
CA ARG A 356 -2.07 -2.90 -6.10
C ARG A 356 -3.32 -3.68 -5.69
N PHE A 357 -3.84 -3.44 -4.49
CA PHE A 357 -5.06 -4.06 -3.99
C PHE A 357 -6.27 -3.73 -4.89
N GLN A 358 -6.32 -2.53 -5.47
CA GLN A 358 -7.36 -2.13 -6.41
C GLN A 358 -7.22 -2.75 -7.81
N GLY A 359 -6.11 -3.44 -8.11
CA GLY A 359 -5.92 -4.14 -9.38
C GLY A 359 -5.56 -3.24 -10.57
N PHE A 360 -4.91 -2.09 -10.32
CA PHE A 360 -4.46 -1.22 -11.41
C PHE A 360 -3.43 -1.93 -12.32
N ALA A 361 -3.60 -1.81 -13.64
CA ALA A 361 -2.82 -2.55 -14.63
C ALA A 361 -1.33 -2.19 -14.63
N LYS A 362 -1.01 -0.91 -14.40
CA LYS A 362 0.37 -0.44 -14.31
C LYS A 362 0.52 0.44 -13.08
N ILE A 363 1.51 0.10 -12.24
CA ILE A 363 1.84 0.86 -11.05
C ILE A 363 3.34 1.15 -11.05
N THR A 364 3.71 2.43 -10.97
CA THR A 364 5.10 2.90 -10.92
C THR A 364 5.33 3.83 -9.72
N ASP A 365 6.59 4.13 -9.42
CA ASP A 365 7.02 4.93 -8.26
C ASP A 365 7.98 6.08 -8.67
N ASN A 366 7.83 6.58 -9.89
CA ASN A 366 8.66 7.64 -10.44
C ASN A 366 8.44 8.96 -9.68
N ASN A 367 9.49 9.80 -9.60
CA ASN A 367 9.36 11.16 -9.13
C ASN A 367 8.53 12.00 -10.13
N ALA A 368 7.28 12.31 -9.77
CA ALA A 368 6.36 13.06 -10.64
C ALA A 368 6.76 14.54 -10.87
N ALA A 369 7.75 15.06 -10.14
CA ALA A 369 8.33 16.37 -10.42
C ALA A 369 9.33 16.34 -11.59
N GLU A 370 9.74 15.15 -12.03
CA GLU A 370 10.58 14.96 -13.20
C GLU A 370 9.74 14.64 -14.44
N PRO A 371 10.23 14.99 -15.65
CA PRO A 371 9.57 14.58 -16.88
C PRO A 371 9.47 13.05 -16.98
N PHE A 372 8.28 12.55 -17.28
CA PHE A 372 8.06 11.14 -17.61
C PHE A 372 8.69 10.78 -18.97
N ASP A 373 8.82 9.48 -19.24
CA ASP A 373 9.38 8.97 -20.50
C ASP A 373 8.64 9.54 -21.73
N ASN A 374 9.40 9.91 -22.77
CA ASN A 374 8.85 10.53 -23.98
C ASN A 374 7.78 9.66 -24.66
N SER A 375 7.83 8.33 -24.50
CA SER A 375 6.80 7.40 -25.01
C SER A 375 5.41 7.64 -24.41
N MET A 376 5.32 8.34 -23.28
CA MET A 376 4.04 8.71 -22.64
C MET A 376 3.43 10.00 -23.22
N THR A 377 4.13 10.69 -24.12
CA THR A 377 3.63 11.93 -24.74
C THR A 377 2.35 11.67 -25.53
N LYS A 378 1.24 12.32 -25.15
CA LYS A 378 -0.07 12.15 -25.79
C LYS A 378 -0.57 10.69 -25.81
N ALA A 379 -0.12 9.88 -24.85
CA ALA A 379 -0.43 8.45 -24.79
C ALA A 379 -1.68 8.10 -23.97
N TYR A 380 -2.33 9.09 -23.34
CA TYR A 380 -3.44 8.88 -22.42
C TYR A 380 -4.65 9.73 -22.83
N ASP A 381 -5.83 9.13 -22.79
CA ASP A 381 -7.11 9.81 -23.02
C ASP A 381 -7.45 10.75 -21.86
N VAL A 382 -7.14 10.30 -20.63
CA VAL A 382 -7.40 11.03 -19.39
C VAL A 382 -6.15 11.07 -18.53
N VAL A 383 -5.72 12.28 -18.17
CA VAL A 383 -4.70 12.51 -17.14
C VAL A 383 -5.35 13.31 -16.02
N VAL A 384 -5.34 12.76 -14.81
CA VAL A 384 -5.86 13.41 -13.59
C VAL A 384 -4.78 13.39 -12.52
N THR A 385 -4.67 14.45 -11.73
CA THR A 385 -3.66 14.53 -10.67
C THR A 385 -4.08 15.54 -9.61
N ASN A 386 -3.71 15.25 -8.37
CA ASN A 386 -3.70 16.20 -7.27
C ASN A 386 -2.24 16.39 -6.83
N PRO A 387 -1.47 17.28 -7.48
CA PRO A 387 -0.06 17.42 -7.20
C PRO A 387 0.17 17.93 -5.77
N PRO A 388 1.30 17.58 -5.13
CA PRO A 388 1.61 18.08 -3.79
C PRO A 388 1.81 19.60 -3.79
N PHE A 389 1.42 20.26 -2.69
CA PHE A 389 1.63 21.71 -2.49
C PHE A 389 3.08 22.08 -2.14
N GLY A 390 3.94 21.08 -1.89
CA GLY A 390 5.34 21.27 -1.52
C GLY A 390 6.13 22.04 -2.58
N ARG A 391 7.18 22.75 -2.16
CA ARG A 391 8.08 23.43 -3.10
C ARG A 391 8.86 22.39 -3.89
N TRP A 392 8.97 22.60 -5.19
CA TRP A 392 9.86 21.81 -6.03
C TRP A 392 11.31 22.08 -5.61
N GLU A 393 11.99 21.10 -5.01
CA GLU A 393 13.33 21.26 -4.42
C GLU A 393 14.49 21.14 -5.44
N ALA A 394 14.20 21.06 -6.73
CA ALA A 394 15.24 21.03 -7.76
C ALA A 394 16.09 22.32 -7.74
N ALA A 395 17.38 22.16 -8.08
CA ALA A 395 18.30 23.28 -8.27
C ALA A 395 17.78 24.24 -9.35
N ALA A 396 18.12 25.54 -9.25
CA ALA A 396 17.64 26.56 -10.18
C ALA A 396 17.96 26.24 -11.65
N ALA A 397 19.17 25.74 -11.92
CA ALA A 397 19.58 25.34 -13.27
C ALA A 397 18.75 24.17 -13.83
N GLU A 398 18.33 23.25 -12.97
CA GLU A 398 17.50 22.11 -13.36
C GLU A 398 16.07 22.54 -13.68
N LYS A 399 15.51 23.44 -12.86
CA LYS A 399 14.23 24.09 -13.15
C LYS A 399 14.28 24.82 -14.49
N GLU A 400 15.31 25.63 -14.72
CA GLU A 400 15.50 26.39 -15.96
C GLU A 400 15.61 25.46 -17.18
N ARG A 401 16.35 24.35 -17.05
CA ARG A 401 16.45 23.32 -18.09
C ARG A 401 15.08 22.75 -18.46
N ILE A 402 14.26 22.43 -17.47
CA ILE A 402 12.92 21.85 -17.66
C ILE A 402 11.95 22.89 -18.24
N ILE A 403 11.93 24.12 -17.71
CA ILE A 403 11.13 25.24 -18.22
C ILE A 403 11.44 25.51 -19.70
N LYS A 404 12.73 25.57 -20.04
CA LYS A 404 13.17 25.81 -21.42
C LYS A 404 12.79 24.68 -22.36
N LYS A 405 12.86 23.43 -21.90
CA LYS A 405 12.61 22.26 -22.74
C LYS A 405 11.13 21.96 -22.94
N TYR A 406 10.29 22.16 -21.92
CA TYR A 406 8.91 21.67 -21.92
C TYR A 406 7.84 22.77 -21.82
N PHE A 407 8.21 23.99 -21.44
CA PHE A 407 7.26 25.08 -21.20
C PHE A 407 7.54 26.33 -22.05
N ASP A 408 8.42 26.26 -23.06
CA ASP A 408 8.76 27.38 -23.94
C ASP A 408 9.12 28.69 -23.18
N ASN A 409 9.79 28.58 -22.03
CA ASN A 409 10.08 29.69 -21.11
C ASN A 409 8.86 30.41 -20.51
N ARG A 410 7.69 29.77 -20.45
CA ARG A 410 6.48 30.31 -19.82
C ARG A 410 6.19 29.56 -18.53
N ILE A 411 6.05 30.27 -17.42
CA ILE A 411 5.49 29.73 -16.16
C ILE A 411 4.27 30.56 -15.81
#